data_AF-A0A452Z4N8-F1
#
_entry.id   AF-A0A452Z4N8-F1
#
_cell.length_a   1.000
_cell.length_b   1.000
_cell.length_c   1.000
_cell.angle_alpha   90.00
_cell.angle_beta   90.00
_cell.angle_gamma   90.00
#
_symmetry.space_group_name_H-M   'P 1'
#
loop_
_entity.id
_entity.type
_entity.pdbx_description
1 polymer ?
#
loop_
_entity_poly.entity_id
_entity_poly.type
_entity_poly.pdbx_seq_one_letter_code
_entity_poly.pdbx_strand_id
1 'polypeptide(L)'
;FDQIHKVPATDMEALKSPLMGLFEKRRARNFFIYVQNYDEADPKTHQGLDLTTLTTKELIAKYGLVDDTVDFIGHALALHRDDRHLNEPALDTVKRMKLYSESLARFQGGSPYIYPLYGLGELPQGFARLSAVYGGTYMLSKPECKVEFDMEGKACGVTSEGETAKCKKVVCDPSYLTNKVRKIGKVARAIAIMSHPIPNTNESHSVQIILPQKQLGRNSDMYVFCCSYTHNVAPKGKFIAFVSAEAESDNIQSELKPGIDLLGPVDELFFDMYDRYEPVNEPSLDNCFISTVNFAVYVS
;
A
#
# COMPACT_ATOMS: atom_id res chain seq x y z
N PHE A 1 5.85 -5.92 22.63
CA PHE A 1 6.07 -5.00 21.50
C PHE A 1 5.19 -3.79 21.74
N ASP A 2 5.63 -2.82 22.53
CA ASP A 2 4.65 -2.01 23.30
C ASP A 2 4.60 -0.53 22.88
N GLN A 3 5.40 -0.10 21.90
CA GLN A 3 5.45 1.32 21.51
C GLN A 3 5.53 1.52 20.01
N ILE A 4 4.56 2.28 19.48
CA ILE A 4 4.60 2.85 18.14
C ILE A 4 5.24 4.24 18.21
N HIS A 5 5.97 4.61 17.17
CA HIS A 5 6.64 5.92 17.08
C HIS A 5 6.36 6.57 15.74
N LYS A 6 6.32 7.91 15.73
CA LYS A 6 6.25 8.67 14.48
C LYS A 6 7.53 8.45 13.67
N VAL A 7 7.36 8.03 12.42
CA VAL A 7 8.45 7.82 11.46
C VAL A 7 9.07 9.18 11.10
N PRO A 8 10.39 9.38 11.28
CA PRO A 8 11.05 10.61 10.86
C PRO A 8 11.25 10.61 9.34
N ALA A 9 10.72 11.60 8.65
CA ALA A 9 10.80 11.70 7.18
C ALA A 9 11.68 12.84 6.68
N THR A 10 12.15 13.70 7.60
CA THR A 10 13.02 14.84 7.29
C THR A 10 14.26 14.82 8.18
N ASP A 11 15.28 15.56 7.77
CA ASP A 11 16.52 15.72 8.53
C ASP A 11 16.25 16.29 9.95
N MET A 12 15.31 17.23 10.08
CA MET A 12 14.87 17.81 11.35
C MET A 12 14.06 16.83 12.22
N GLU A 13 13.20 16.01 11.62
CA GLU A 13 12.47 14.97 12.36
C GLU A 13 13.41 13.85 12.82
N ALA A 14 14.41 13.48 12.01
CA ALA A 14 15.42 12.50 12.38
C ALA A 14 16.15 12.89 13.67
N LEU A 15 16.52 14.17 13.82
CA LEU A 15 17.15 14.68 15.04
C LEU A 15 16.24 14.62 16.29
N LYS A 16 14.92 14.68 16.11
CA LYS A 16 13.94 14.65 17.21
C LYS A 16 13.45 13.24 17.55
N SER A 17 13.56 12.30 16.62
CA SER A 17 12.98 10.95 16.76
C SER A 17 13.50 10.19 18.00
N PRO A 18 12.65 9.49 18.76
CA PRO A 18 13.09 8.60 19.83
C PRO A 18 13.63 7.25 19.29
N LEU A 19 13.44 6.93 18.00
CA LEU A 19 13.85 5.67 17.38
C LEU A 19 15.36 5.48 17.27
N MET A 20 16.15 6.53 17.48
CA MET A 20 17.59 6.53 17.21
C MET A 20 18.38 7.17 18.35
N GLY A 21 19.53 6.58 18.67
CA GLY A 21 20.53 7.21 19.55
C GLY A 21 21.18 8.45 18.93
N LEU A 22 21.83 9.29 19.75
CA LEU A 22 22.36 10.61 19.32
C LEU A 22 23.28 10.54 18.08
N PHE A 23 24.16 9.55 18.00
CA PHE A 23 25.08 9.38 16.86
C PHE A 23 24.36 8.88 15.61
N GLU A 24 23.41 7.96 15.78
CA GLU A 24 22.60 7.43 14.69
C GLU A 24 21.75 8.53 14.05
N LYS A 25 21.16 9.42 14.86
CA LYS A 25 20.42 10.59 14.37
C LYS A 25 21.24 11.46 13.43
N ARG A 26 22.54 11.66 13.70
CA ARG A 26 23.42 12.46 12.84
C ARG A 26 23.69 11.76 11.51
N ARG A 27 23.87 10.44 11.53
CA ARG A 27 24.05 9.64 10.30
C ARG A 27 22.78 9.63 9.45
N ALA A 28 21.63 9.36 10.07
CA ALA A 28 20.33 9.39 9.41
C ALA A 28 20.04 10.76 8.80
N ARG A 29 20.34 11.85 9.52
CA ARG A 29 20.24 13.22 9.01
C ARG A 29 21.04 13.41 7.71
N ASN A 30 22.31 12.98 7.69
CA ASN A 30 23.16 13.13 6.51
C ASN A 30 22.64 12.29 5.33
N PHE A 31 22.10 11.10 5.61
CA PHE A 31 21.46 10.27 4.60
C PHE A 31 20.21 10.95 4.01
N PHE A 32 19.33 11.52 4.85
CA PHE A 32 18.16 12.26 4.37
C PHE A 32 18.53 13.46 3.52
N ILE A 33 19.57 14.21 3.90
CA ILE A 33 20.10 15.32 3.10
C ILE A 33 20.56 14.84 1.72
N TYR A 34 21.25 13.70 1.65
CA TYR A 34 21.64 13.11 0.37
C TYR A 34 20.44 12.76 -0.49
N VAL A 35 19.47 12.03 0.07
CA VAL A 35 18.24 11.63 -0.64
C VAL A 35 17.49 12.84 -1.18
N GLN A 36 17.33 13.88 -0.36
CA GLN A 36 16.63 15.11 -0.74
C GLN A 36 17.37 15.84 -1.88
N ASN A 37 18.70 15.95 -1.80
CA ASN A 37 19.51 16.67 -2.78
C ASN A 37 19.81 15.88 -4.06
N TYR A 38 19.58 14.56 -4.08
CA TYR A 38 19.86 13.73 -5.25
C TYR A 38 18.97 14.14 -6.43
N ASP A 39 19.59 14.49 -7.56
CA ASP A 39 18.95 14.81 -8.82
C ASP A 39 19.54 13.91 -9.91
N GLU A 40 18.69 13.10 -10.55
CA GLU A 40 19.10 12.20 -11.64
C GLU A 40 19.75 12.95 -12.80
N ALA A 41 19.35 14.20 -13.04
CA ALA A 41 19.86 15.03 -14.13
C ALA A 41 21.17 15.78 -13.77
N ASP A 42 21.54 15.87 -12.48
CA ASP A 42 22.76 16.55 -12.03
C ASP A 42 23.75 15.58 -11.35
N PRO A 43 24.77 15.10 -12.08
CA PRO A 43 25.82 14.21 -11.55
C PRO A 43 26.57 14.74 -10.32
N LYS A 44 26.59 16.07 -10.09
CA LYS A 44 27.24 16.63 -8.90
C LYS A 44 26.54 16.22 -7.61
N THR A 45 25.24 15.96 -7.68
CA THR A 45 24.43 15.55 -6.52
C THR A 45 24.65 14.07 -6.17
N HIS A 46 25.18 13.27 -7.10
CA HIS A 46 25.33 11.82 -6.94
C HIS A 46 26.42 11.43 -5.94
N GLN A 47 27.35 12.34 -5.64
CA GLN A 47 28.52 12.10 -4.77
C GLN A 47 29.36 10.89 -5.19
N GLY A 48 29.54 10.73 -6.52
CA GLY A 48 30.29 9.64 -7.12
C GLY A 48 29.61 8.27 -7.02
N LEU A 49 28.33 8.22 -6.71
CA LEU A 49 27.54 6.98 -6.68
C LEU A 49 26.70 6.83 -7.95
N ASP A 50 26.62 5.62 -8.48
CA ASP A 50 25.66 5.27 -9.52
C ASP A 50 24.51 4.46 -8.90
N LEU A 51 23.37 5.11 -8.66
CA LEU A 51 22.23 4.46 -8.02
C LEU A 51 21.50 3.46 -8.93
N THR A 52 21.83 3.40 -10.22
CA THR A 52 21.27 2.42 -11.16
C THR A 52 21.93 1.04 -11.03
N THR A 53 23.10 0.98 -10.38
CA THR A 53 23.88 -0.25 -10.20
C THR A 53 24.17 -0.54 -8.73
N LEU A 54 24.46 0.49 -7.92
CA LEU A 54 24.67 0.39 -6.49
C LEU A 54 23.41 -0.10 -5.78
N THR A 55 23.54 -1.14 -4.96
CA THR A 55 22.40 -1.69 -4.23
C THR A 55 21.93 -0.75 -3.10
N THR A 56 20.67 -0.85 -2.70
CA THR A 56 20.15 -0.10 -1.53
C THR A 56 20.98 -0.40 -0.26
N LYS A 57 21.44 -1.64 -0.08
CA LYS A 57 22.28 -2.02 1.06
C LYS A 57 23.63 -1.31 1.07
N GLU A 58 24.31 -1.23 -0.07
CA GLU A 58 25.58 -0.51 -0.21
C GLU A 58 25.38 1.00 -0.04
N LEU A 59 24.29 1.52 -0.65
CA LEU A 59 23.50 2.68 -0.24
C LEU A 59 23.74 3.09 1.21
N ILE A 60 23.04 2.34 2.05
CA ILE A 60 22.84 2.64 3.45
C ILE A 60 24.12 2.39 4.24
N ALA A 61 24.90 1.36 3.88
CA ALA A 61 26.18 1.05 4.50
C ALA A 61 27.19 2.22 4.39
N LYS A 62 27.18 2.97 3.27
CA LYS A 62 28.01 4.18 3.11
C LYS A 62 27.73 5.25 4.18
N TYR A 63 26.48 5.34 4.65
CA TYR A 63 26.07 6.28 5.70
C TYR A 63 26.18 5.69 7.10
N GLY A 64 26.51 4.40 7.23
CA GLY A 64 26.72 3.71 8.50
C GLY A 64 25.46 3.61 9.35
N LEU A 65 24.28 3.53 8.73
CA LEU A 65 23.02 3.35 9.47
C LEU A 65 22.94 1.92 9.99
N VAL A 66 22.40 1.77 11.21
CA VAL A 66 22.20 0.45 11.83
C VAL A 66 20.96 -0.25 11.29
N ASP A 67 20.85 -1.56 11.49
CA ASP A 67 19.79 -2.39 10.91
C ASP A 67 18.38 -1.90 11.27
N ASP A 68 18.13 -1.48 12.51
CA ASP A 68 16.83 -0.92 12.93
C ASP A 68 16.46 0.36 12.13
N THR A 69 17.46 1.17 11.78
CA THR A 69 17.26 2.38 10.97
C THR A 69 16.98 2.02 9.51
N VAL A 70 17.70 1.03 8.98
CA VAL A 70 17.47 0.48 7.64
C VAL A 70 16.03 -0.03 7.52
N ASP A 71 15.56 -0.73 8.55
CA ASP A 71 14.24 -1.33 8.61
C ASP A 71 13.12 -0.28 8.49
N PHE A 72 13.11 0.75 9.35
CA PHE A 72 12.06 1.79 9.23
C PHE A 72 12.21 2.64 7.95
N ILE A 73 13.41 2.83 7.42
CA ILE A 73 13.61 3.56 6.15
C ILE A 73 12.99 2.76 4.98
N GLY A 74 13.32 1.47 4.87
CA GLY A 74 12.80 0.62 3.81
C GLY A 74 11.29 0.45 3.89
N HIS A 75 10.79 0.11 5.07
CA HIS A 75 9.40 -0.29 5.26
C HIS A 75 8.45 0.89 5.51
N ALA A 76 8.88 1.91 6.26
CA ALA A 76 7.99 2.99 6.68
C ALA A 76 8.12 4.30 5.89
N LEU A 77 9.24 4.51 5.18
CA LEU A 77 9.43 5.66 4.28
C LEU A 77 9.40 5.28 2.81
N ALA A 78 10.18 4.27 2.40
CA ALA A 78 10.18 3.79 1.02
C ALA A 78 8.99 2.87 0.72
N LEU A 79 8.30 2.37 1.76
CA LEU A 79 7.11 1.52 1.64
C LEU A 79 7.37 0.25 0.84
N HIS A 80 8.58 -0.31 0.98
CA HIS A 80 8.88 -1.65 0.51
C HIS A 80 8.14 -2.67 1.38
N ARG A 81 7.70 -3.76 0.75
CA ARG A 81 6.91 -4.81 1.43
C ARG A 81 7.78 -5.85 2.14
N ASP A 82 9.01 -5.97 1.67
CA ASP A 82 9.99 -6.94 2.13
C ASP A 82 11.42 -6.46 1.83
N ASP A 83 12.40 -7.18 2.39
CA ASP A 83 13.82 -6.84 2.32
C ASP A 83 14.48 -7.10 0.96
N ARG A 84 13.76 -7.58 -0.07
CA ARG A 84 14.38 -7.82 -1.39
C ARG A 84 14.98 -6.55 -1.99
N HIS A 85 14.35 -5.41 -1.71
CA HIS A 85 14.82 -4.08 -2.13
C HIS A 85 16.26 -3.75 -1.71
N LEU A 86 16.77 -4.38 -0.64
CA LEU A 86 18.15 -4.19 -0.16
C LEU A 86 19.19 -4.63 -1.19
N ASN A 87 18.86 -5.64 -2.00
CA ASN A 87 19.75 -6.19 -3.04
C ASN A 87 19.43 -5.65 -4.44
N GLU A 88 18.46 -4.75 -4.56
CA GLU A 88 18.09 -4.08 -5.80
C GLU A 88 18.78 -2.71 -5.91
N PRO A 89 18.90 -2.14 -7.13
CA PRO A 89 19.44 -0.79 -7.33
C PRO A 89 18.76 0.27 -6.45
N ALA A 90 19.57 1.11 -5.82
CA ALA A 90 19.13 2.09 -4.83
C ALA A 90 18.23 3.20 -5.40
N LEU A 91 18.22 3.40 -6.71
CA LEU A 91 17.48 4.49 -7.36
C LEU A 91 15.98 4.48 -7.03
N ASP A 92 15.33 3.30 -7.07
CA ASP A 92 13.91 3.18 -6.75
C ASP A 92 13.62 3.54 -5.29
N THR A 93 14.44 3.04 -4.36
CA THR A 93 14.34 3.38 -2.93
C THR A 93 14.49 4.89 -2.70
N VAL A 94 15.49 5.54 -3.31
CA VAL A 94 15.70 6.99 -3.19
C VAL A 94 14.52 7.77 -3.75
N LYS A 95 13.96 7.36 -4.91
CA LYS A 95 12.76 8.00 -5.49
C LYS A 95 11.54 7.89 -4.58
N ARG A 96 11.29 6.70 -4.00
CA ARG A 96 10.19 6.48 -3.06
C ARG A 96 10.31 7.35 -1.81
N MET A 97 11.51 7.45 -1.25
CA MET A 97 11.78 8.32 -0.11
C MET A 97 11.57 9.81 -0.44
N LYS A 98 12.03 10.26 -1.62
CA LYS A 98 11.77 11.63 -2.09
C LYS A 98 10.27 11.89 -2.22
N LEU A 99 9.54 10.97 -2.86
CA LEU A 99 8.09 11.05 -3.01
C LEU A 99 7.38 11.15 -1.64
N TYR A 100 7.81 10.37 -0.65
CA TYR A 100 7.29 10.45 0.71
C TYR A 100 7.51 11.86 1.30
N SER A 101 8.76 12.35 1.25
CA SER A 101 9.11 13.67 1.79
C SER A 101 8.37 14.82 1.10
N GLU A 102 8.25 14.77 -0.23
CA GLU A 102 7.52 15.75 -1.02
C GLU A 102 6.02 15.73 -0.70
N SER A 103 5.44 14.54 -0.54
CA SER A 103 4.03 14.38 -0.16
C SER A 103 3.76 14.92 1.25
N LEU A 104 4.66 14.63 2.20
CA LEU A 104 4.58 15.17 3.55
C LEU A 104 4.67 16.69 3.57
N ALA A 105 5.57 17.27 2.77
CA ALA A 105 5.74 18.72 2.69
C ALA A 105 4.55 19.43 2.00
N ARG A 106 3.86 18.72 1.09
CA ARG A 106 2.72 19.26 0.34
C ARG A 106 1.48 19.48 1.20
N PHE A 107 1.24 18.63 2.20
CA PHE A 107 0.01 18.65 2.99
C PHE A 107 0.28 19.08 4.44
N GLN A 108 -0.55 19.97 4.97
CA GLN A 108 -0.47 20.42 6.37
C GLN A 108 -0.90 19.36 7.39
N GLY A 109 -1.27 18.14 6.94
CA GLY A 109 -1.84 17.08 7.76
C GLY A 109 -0.82 16.22 8.53
N GLY A 110 0.48 16.50 8.41
CA GLY A 110 1.51 15.80 9.19
C GLY A 110 1.78 14.35 8.77
N SER A 111 1.25 13.92 7.62
CA SER A 111 1.53 12.63 6.96
C SER A 111 1.57 12.82 5.43
N PRO A 112 2.18 11.90 4.67
CA PRO A 112 2.20 11.96 3.21
C PRO A 112 0.89 11.44 2.55
N TYR A 113 -0.10 11.06 3.36
CA TYR A 113 -1.29 10.35 2.90
C TYR A 113 -2.51 11.26 2.79
N ILE A 114 -3.38 10.92 1.84
CA ILE A 114 -4.71 11.50 1.70
C ILE A 114 -5.74 10.36 1.69
N TYR A 115 -6.94 10.65 2.18
CA TYR A 115 -8.06 9.72 2.15
C TYR A 115 -9.34 10.48 1.79
N PRO A 116 -10.15 9.99 0.83
CA PRO A 116 -11.35 10.68 0.41
C PRO A 116 -12.39 10.72 1.54
N LEU A 117 -13.08 11.86 1.67
CA LEU A 117 -14.30 11.91 2.46
C LEU A 117 -15.31 10.91 1.90
N TYR A 118 -16.07 10.25 2.76
CA TYR A 118 -16.99 9.14 2.45
C TYR A 118 -16.31 7.83 2.00
N GLY A 119 -14.98 7.77 2.04
CA GLY A 119 -14.23 6.55 1.80
C GLY A 119 -13.95 6.27 0.32
N LEU A 120 -13.26 5.15 0.08
CA LEU A 120 -12.72 4.83 -1.24
C LEU A 120 -13.80 4.49 -2.28
N GLY A 121 -15.04 4.25 -1.86
CA GLY A 121 -16.20 4.10 -2.75
C GLY A 121 -16.48 5.34 -3.61
N GLU A 122 -15.98 6.52 -3.24
CA GLU A 122 -16.09 7.74 -4.04
C GLU A 122 -15.21 7.70 -5.31
N LEU A 123 -14.10 6.95 -5.29
CA LEU A 123 -13.22 6.82 -6.45
C LEU A 123 -13.91 6.15 -7.65
N PRO A 124 -14.47 4.93 -7.54
CA PRO A 124 -15.19 4.30 -8.64
C PRO A 124 -16.42 5.10 -9.06
N GLN A 125 -17.11 5.78 -8.13
CA GLN A 125 -18.22 6.68 -8.48
C GLN A 125 -17.76 7.88 -9.33
N GLY A 126 -16.63 8.50 -8.97
CA GLY A 126 -16.01 9.58 -9.73
C GLY A 126 -15.62 9.14 -11.15
N PHE A 127 -15.01 7.95 -11.29
CA PHE A 127 -14.66 7.39 -12.60
C PHE A 127 -15.89 6.99 -13.43
N ALA A 128 -16.95 6.46 -12.80
CA ALA A 128 -18.22 6.17 -13.47
C ALA A 128 -18.85 7.44 -14.04
N ARG A 129 -18.88 8.52 -13.24
CA ARG A 129 -19.33 9.84 -13.69
C ARG A 129 -18.47 10.38 -14.83
N LEU A 130 -17.15 10.29 -14.70
CA LEU A 130 -16.23 10.73 -15.75
C LEU A 130 -16.51 9.99 -17.06
N SER A 131 -16.66 8.67 -17.02
CA SER A 131 -16.99 7.88 -18.20
C SER A 131 -18.33 8.28 -18.83
N ALA A 132 -19.36 8.56 -18.01
CA ALA A 132 -20.65 9.04 -18.49
C ALA A 132 -20.57 10.39 -19.22
N VAL A 133 -19.70 11.30 -18.80
CA VAL A 133 -19.43 12.57 -19.52
C VAL A 133 -18.92 12.31 -20.94
N TYR A 134 -18.18 11.21 -21.14
CA TYR A 134 -17.67 10.78 -22.45
C TYR A 134 -18.59 9.77 -23.16
N GLY A 135 -19.86 9.67 -22.75
CA GLY A 135 -20.87 8.82 -23.39
C GLY A 135 -20.84 7.35 -22.96
N GLY A 136 -20.04 7.00 -21.95
CA GLY A 136 -20.06 5.67 -21.33
C GLY A 136 -21.32 5.44 -20.51
N THR A 137 -21.69 4.17 -20.31
CA THR A 137 -22.78 3.77 -19.40
C THR A 137 -22.26 2.71 -18.46
N TYR A 138 -22.44 2.90 -17.15
CA TYR A 138 -22.10 1.92 -16.13
C TYR A 138 -23.34 1.09 -15.82
N MET A 139 -23.23 -0.22 -15.98
CA MET A 139 -24.30 -1.18 -15.70
C MET A 139 -23.96 -1.96 -14.43
N LEU A 140 -24.76 -1.76 -13.38
CA LEU A 140 -24.66 -2.51 -12.12
C LEU A 140 -25.74 -3.59 -12.08
N SER A 141 -25.57 -4.59 -11.21
CA SER A 141 -26.50 -5.72 -11.06
C SER A 141 -26.76 -6.46 -12.38
N LYS A 142 -25.74 -6.58 -13.24
CA LYS A 142 -25.79 -7.30 -14.51
C LYS A 142 -25.15 -8.68 -14.29
N PRO A 143 -25.95 -9.75 -14.11
CA PRO A 143 -25.45 -11.06 -13.70
C PRO A 143 -24.82 -11.82 -14.87
N GLU A 144 -24.07 -12.88 -14.55
CA GLU A 144 -23.58 -13.87 -15.54
C GLU A 144 -22.81 -13.29 -16.73
N CYS A 145 -22.10 -12.17 -16.52
CA CYS A 145 -21.25 -11.57 -17.55
C CYS A 145 -20.15 -12.55 -17.98
N LYS A 146 -20.24 -13.02 -19.22
CA LYS A 146 -19.33 -13.97 -19.82
C LYS A 146 -18.59 -13.33 -20.99
N VAL A 147 -17.25 -13.45 -20.99
CA VAL A 147 -16.44 -13.03 -22.13
C VAL A 147 -16.58 -14.05 -23.27
N GLU A 148 -16.91 -13.55 -24.46
CA GLU A 148 -16.99 -14.35 -25.68
C GLU A 148 -15.67 -14.26 -26.46
N PHE A 149 -15.27 -15.39 -27.05
CA PHE A 149 -14.03 -15.52 -27.80
C PHE A 149 -14.34 -15.96 -29.24
N ASP A 150 -13.56 -15.46 -30.21
CA ASP A 150 -13.63 -15.92 -31.59
C ASP A 150 -12.88 -17.25 -31.81
N MET A 151 -12.83 -17.72 -33.06
CA MET A 151 -12.14 -18.96 -33.43
C MET A 151 -10.62 -18.90 -33.22
N GLU A 152 -10.04 -17.70 -33.15
CA GLU A 152 -8.61 -17.47 -32.87
C GLU A 152 -8.33 -17.36 -31.36
N GLY A 153 -9.36 -17.41 -30.51
CA GLY A 153 -9.24 -17.27 -29.06
C GLY A 153 -9.13 -15.82 -28.57
N LYS A 154 -9.49 -14.83 -29.40
CA LYS A 154 -9.51 -13.41 -29.03
C LYS A 154 -10.87 -12.99 -28.49
N ALA A 155 -10.87 -12.14 -27.46
CA ALA A 155 -12.09 -11.56 -26.92
C ALA A 155 -12.82 -10.74 -28.00
N CYS A 156 -14.09 -11.07 -28.26
CA CYS A 156 -14.91 -10.44 -29.29
C CYS A 156 -16.24 -9.87 -28.78
N GLY A 157 -16.57 -10.11 -27.51
CA GLY A 157 -17.76 -9.55 -26.87
C GLY A 157 -17.90 -9.97 -25.41
N VAL A 158 -18.94 -9.44 -24.76
CA VAL A 158 -19.39 -9.86 -23.44
C VAL A 158 -20.88 -10.13 -23.52
N THR A 159 -21.30 -11.32 -23.11
CA THR A 159 -22.70 -11.74 -23.04
C THR A 159 -23.20 -11.65 -21.61
N SER A 160 -24.41 -11.13 -21.42
CA SER A 160 -25.14 -11.20 -20.15
C SER A 160 -26.64 -11.18 -20.45
N GLU A 161 -27.41 -12.03 -19.75
CA GLU A 161 -28.87 -12.13 -19.91
C GLU A 161 -29.31 -12.39 -21.37
N GLY A 162 -28.50 -13.14 -22.12
CA GLY A 162 -28.79 -13.48 -23.52
C GLY A 162 -28.44 -12.38 -24.54
N GLU A 163 -27.99 -11.21 -24.09
CA GLU A 163 -27.56 -10.11 -24.95
C GLU A 163 -26.03 -10.03 -25.00
N THR A 164 -25.46 -9.83 -26.19
CA THR A 164 -24.01 -9.71 -26.38
C THR A 164 -23.61 -8.32 -26.84
N ALA A 165 -22.81 -7.63 -26.03
CA ALA A 165 -22.11 -6.41 -26.41
C ALA A 165 -20.79 -6.77 -27.10
N LYS A 166 -20.64 -6.41 -28.38
CA LYS A 166 -19.40 -6.68 -29.14
C LYS A 166 -18.30 -5.71 -28.78
N CYS A 167 -17.08 -6.21 -28.62
CA CYS A 167 -15.91 -5.40 -28.30
C CYS A 167 -14.64 -6.03 -28.89
N LYS A 168 -13.57 -5.24 -29.03
CA LYS A 168 -12.26 -5.73 -29.51
C LYS A 168 -11.31 -6.14 -28.39
N LYS A 169 -11.57 -5.65 -27.17
CA LYS A 169 -10.75 -5.82 -25.98
C LYS A 169 -11.65 -5.86 -24.76
N VAL A 170 -11.26 -6.63 -23.76
CA VAL A 170 -11.93 -6.71 -22.46
C VAL A 170 -10.94 -6.37 -21.36
N VAL A 171 -11.36 -5.51 -20.44
CA VAL A 171 -10.64 -5.23 -19.19
C VAL A 171 -11.52 -5.76 -18.05
N CYS A 172 -10.96 -6.54 -17.15
CA CYS A 172 -11.71 -7.14 -16.04
C CYS A 172 -10.81 -7.45 -14.85
N ASP A 173 -11.40 -7.73 -13.69
CA ASP A 173 -10.69 -8.32 -12.57
C ASP A 173 -10.67 -9.87 -12.67
N PRO A 174 -9.82 -10.55 -11.88
CA PRO A 174 -9.65 -12.00 -11.94
C PRO A 174 -10.93 -12.85 -11.82
N SER A 175 -11.99 -12.35 -11.19
CA SER A 175 -13.23 -13.12 -11.00
C SER A 175 -13.97 -13.44 -12.31
N TYR A 176 -13.78 -12.62 -13.35
CA TYR A 176 -14.43 -12.83 -14.65
C TYR A 176 -13.72 -13.86 -15.55
N LEU A 177 -12.44 -14.12 -15.32
CA LEU A 177 -11.60 -14.99 -16.15
C LEU A 177 -10.70 -15.89 -15.28
N THR A 178 -11.33 -16.70 -14.43
CA THR A 178 -10.65 -17.55 -13.43
C THR A 178 -9.68 -18.57 -14.05
N ASN A 179 -9.89 -18.96 -15.31
CA ASN A 179 -9.00 -19.87 -16.05
C ASN A 179 -7.77 -19.17 -16.68
N LYS A 180 -7.67 -17.85 -16.61
CA LYS A 180 -6.56 -17.03 -17.15
C LYS A 180 -5.74 -16.34 -16.05
N VAL A 181 -5.96 -16.74 -14.80
CA VAL A 181 -5.25 -16.22 -13.64
C VAL A 181 -4.66 -17.35 -12.81
N ARG A 182 -3.64 -17.06 -12.01
CA ARG A 182 -3.14 -17.97 -10.97
C ARG A 182 -3.18 -17.30 -9.61
N LYS A 183 -3.47 -18.10 -8.59
CA LYS A 183 -3.38 -17.67 -7.20
C LYS A 183 -1.92 -17.47 -6.80
N ILE A 184 -1.62 -16.34 -6.17
CA ILE A 184 -0.26 -15.96 -5.74
C ILE A 184 -0.12 -15.79 -4.23
N GLY A 185 -1.22 -15.85 -3.49
CA GLY A 185 -1.21 -15.71 -2.04
C GLY A 185 -2.60 -15.46 -1.48
N LYS A 186 -2.65 -15.07 -0.21
CA LYS A 186 -3.85 -14.64 0.50
C LYS A 186 -3.56 -13.38 1.30
N VAL A 187 -4.59 -12.60 1.60
CA VAL A 187 -4.50 -11.45 2.50
C VAL A 187 -5.44 -11.69 3.66
N ALA A 188 -4.91 -11.54 4.87
CA ALA A 188 -5.68 -11.51 6.10
C ALA A 188 -6.05 -10.05 6.40
N ARG A 189 -7.32 -9.81 6.74
CA ARG A 189 -7.82 -8.50 7.16
C ARG A 189 -8.68 -8.63 8.41
N ALA A 190 -8.48 -7.72 9.36
CA ALA A 190 -9.39 -7.47 10.46
C ALA A 190 -9.92 -6.04 10.35
N ILE A 191 -11.23 -5.86 10.52
CA ILE A 191 -11.92 -4.57 10.54
C ILE A 191 -12.45 -4.38 11.94
N ALA A 192 -11.96 -3.37 12.64
CA ALA A 192 -12.34 -3.05 14.01
C ALA A 192 -13.14 -1.75 14.05
N ILE A 193 -14.26 -1.77 14.77
CA ILE A 193 -15.02 -0.56 15.14
C ILE A 193 -14.63 -0.19 16.56
N MET A 194 -14.30 1.08 16.78
CA MET A 194 -13.82 1.60 18.05
C MET A 194 -14.53 2.89 18.43
N SER A 195 -14.52 3.20 19.73
CA SER A 195 -15.09 4.44 20.32
C SER A 195 -14.04 5.45 20.77
N HIS A 196 -12.77 5.27 20.36
CA HIS A 196 -11.64 6.11 20.75
C HIS A 196 -10.55 6.06 19.66
N PRO A 197 -9.63 7.04 19.62
CA PRO A 197 -8.46 6.96 18.75
C PRO A 197 -7.52 5.82 19.19
N ILE A 198 -6.67 5.36 18.27
CA ILE A 198 -5.65 4.36 18.60
C ILE A 198 -4.69 4.95 19.67
N PRO A 199 -4.42 4.25 20.78
CA PRO A 199 -3.47 4.70 21.80
C PRO A 199 -2.11 5.12 21.22
N ASN A 200 -1.45 6.10 21.87
CA ASN A 200 -0.13 6.61 21.46
C ASN A 200 -0.06 7.24 20.05
N THR A 201 -1.19 7.71 19.52
CA THR A 201 -1.25 8.41 18.22
C THR A 201 -1.57 9.91 18.32
N ASN A 202 -1.37 10.51 19.50
CA ASN A 202 -1.73 11.91 19.78
C ASN A 202 -3.20 12.24 19.45
N GLU A 203 -4.12 11.34 19.83
CA GLU A 203 -5.56 11.49 19.56
C GLU A 203 -5.90 11.68 18.06
N SER A 204 -5.10 11.10 17.16
CA SER A 204 -5.28 11.28 15.71
C SER A 204 -6.59 10.65 15.22
N HIS A 205 -7.32 11.40 14.39
CA HIS A 205 -8.57 10.96 13.75
C HIS A 205 -8.36 10.06 12.52
N SER A 206 -7.13 9.99 12.03
CA SER A 206 -6.65 8.99 11.09
C SER A 206 -5.16 8.75 11.26
N VAL A 207 -4.72 7.52 11.03
CA VAL A 207 -3.31 7.13 11.18
C VAL A 207 -2.99 5.95 10.28
N GLN A 208 -1.75 5.91 9.79
CA GLN A 208 -1.14 4.73 9.19
C GLN A 208 -0.04 4.25 10.14
N ILE A 209 -0.07 2.97 10.50
CA ILE A 209 0.95 2.29 11.29
C ILE A 209 1.48 1.15 10.45
N ILE A 210 2.80 1.04 10.39
CA ILE A 210 3.51 -0.02 9.68
C ILE A 210 4.25 -0.82 10.75
N LEU A 211 4.06 -2.13 10.71
CA LEU A 211 4.70 -3.11 11.58
C LEU A 211 5.65 -3.94 10.71
N PRO A 212 6.94 -3.58 10.67
CA PRO A 212 7.90 -4.28 9.82
C PRO A 212 7.99 -5.76 10.16
N GLN A 213 8.15 -6.59 9.14
CA GLN A 213 8.15 -8.04 9.27
C GLN A 213 9.16 -8.58 10.30
N LYS A 214 10.35 -7.97 10.38
CA LYS A 214 11.41 -8.37 11.34
C LYS A 214 10.98 -8.20 12.78
N GLN A 215 10.22 -7.15 13.08
CA GLN A 215 9.70 -6.90 14.42
C GLN A 215 8.63 -7.92 14.80
N LEU A 216 7.96 -8.55 13.83
CA LEU A 216 6.91 -9.54 14.10
C LEU A 216 7.38 -10.99 13.93
N GLY A 217 8.62 -11.22 13.49
CA GLY A 217 9.09 -12.56 13.11
C GLY A 217 8.30 -13.13 11.91
N ARG A 218 7.90 -12.26 10.99
CA ARG A 218 7.10 -12.58 9.79
C ARG A 218 7.95 -12.45 8.52
N ASN A 219 7.40 -12.90 7.39
CA ASN A 219 7.98 -12.73 6.05
C ASN A 219 7.41 -11.51 5.31
N SER A 220 6.36 -10.90 5.86
CA SER A 220 5.64 -9.76 5.30
C SER A 220 5.24 -8.77 6.39
N ASP A 221 5.26 -7.49 6.05
CA ASP A 221 4.82 -6.43 6.94
C ASP A 221 3.34 -6.53 7.25
N MET A 222 2.96 -5.98 8.40
CA MET A 222 1.57 -5.75 8.77
C MET A 222 1.27 -4.25 8.77
N TYR A 223 0.07 -3.91 8.35
CA TYR A 223 -0.38 -2.53 8.20
C TYR A 223 -1.62 -2.30 9.05
N VAL A 224 -1.66 -1.19 9.78
CA VAL A 224 -2.85 -0.70 10.47
C VAL A 224 -3.20 0.66 9.90
N PHE A 225 -4.35 0.74 9.24
CA PHE A 225 -4.93 2.02 8.81
C PHE A 225 -6.14 2.32 9.69
N CYS A 226 -6.21 3.52 10.25
CA CYS A 226 -7.39 3.99 10.95
C CYS A 226 -7.90 5.28 10.32
N CYS A 227 -9.23 5.37 10.21
CA CYS A 227 -9.97 6.59 9.92
C CYS A 227 -11.19 6.66 10.83
N SER A 228 -11.89 7.78 10.81
CA SER A 228 -12.99 8.03 11.75
C SER A 228 -14.08 8.89 11.12
N TYR A 229 -15.06 9.27 11.94
CA TYR A 229 -16.14 10.17 11.57
C TYR A 229 -15.70 11.48 10.91
N THR A 230 -14.46 11.94 11.10
CA THR A 230 -13.94 13.13 10.40
C THR A 230 -13.80 12.95 8.90
N HIS A 231 -13.76 11.69 8.44
CA HIS A 231 -13.75 11.32 7.03
C HIS A 231 -15.14 10.90 6.54
N ASN A 232 -16.20 11.08 7.34
CA ASN A 232 -17.57 10.68 7.03
C ASN A 232 -17.75 9.18 6.70
N VAL A 233 -16.87 8.33 7.22
CA VAL A 233 -16.96 6.86 7.07
C VAL A 233 -17.61 6.16 8.26
N ALA A 234 -17.81 6.88 9.37
CA ALA A 234 -18.38 6.36 10.60
C ALA A 234 -19.24 7.42 11.32
N PRO A 235 -20.20 7.03 12.17
CA PRO A 235 -20.94 7.96 13.03
C PRO A 235 -20.02 8.75 13.97
N LYS A 236 -20.46 9.95 14.39
CA LYS A 236 -19.69 10.81 15.31
C LYS A 236 -19.20 10.05 16.54
N GLY A 237 -17.90 10.17 16.84
CA GLY A 237 -17.24 9.48 17.95
C GLY A 237 -16.76 8.06 17.64
N LYS A 238 -17.04 7.53 16.44
CA LYS A 238 -16.58 6.20 16.02
C LYS A 238 -15.35 6.26 15.11
N PHE A 239 -14.53 5.23 15.24
CA PHE A 239 -13.31 4.97 14.49
C PHE A 239 -13.43 3.61 13.82
N ILE A 240 -12.83 3.48 12.65
CA ILE A 240 -12.69 2.22 11.92
C ILE A 240 -11.20 1.99 11.70
N ALA A 241 -10.70 0.85 12.17
CA ALA A 241 -9.33 0.42 11.95
C ALA A 241 -9.29 -0.85 11.12
N PHE A 242 -8.35 -0.90 10.18
CA PHE A 242 -8.10 -2.03 9.30
C PHE A 242 -6.71 -2.56 9.63
N VAL A 243 -6.62 -3.80 10.11
CA VAL A 243 -5.34 -4.50 10.30
C VAL A 243 -5.20 -5.50 9.17
N SER A 244 -4.13 -5.41 8.38
CA SER A 244 -3.93 -6.30 7.22
C SER A 244 -2.50 -6.77 7.08
N ALA A 245 -2.33 -8.00 6.59
CA ALA A 245 -1.04 -8.59 6.25
C ALA A 245 -1.22 -9.68 5.17
N GLU A 246 -0.14 -10.03 4.49
CA GLU A 246 -0.11 -11.24 3.67
C GLU A 246 -0.24 -12.47 4.57
N ALA A 247 -1.16 -13.40 4.28
CA ALA A 247 -1.41 -14.50 5.19
C ALA A 247 -0.28 -15.55 5.09
N GLU A 248 0.33 -15.88 6.22
CA GLU A 248 1.39 -16.88 6.34
C GLU A 248 0.85 -18.22 6.93
N SER A 249 -0.42 -18.22 7.35
CA SER A 249 -1.18 -19.37 7.85
C SER A 249 -2.68 -19.19 7.55
N ASP A 250 -3.51 -20.15 7.98
CA ASP A 250 -4.97 -20.01 7.93
C ASP A 250 -5.58 -19.44 9.23
N ASN A 251 -4.77 -19.16 10.26
CA ASN A 251 -5.23 -18.60 11.53
C ASN A 251 -5.12 -17.07 11.57
N ILE A 252 -6.09 -16.42 10.93
CA ILE A 252 -6.21 -14.95 10.81
C ILE A 252 -6.07 -14.24 12.17
N GLN A 253 -6.72 -14.76 13.21
CA GLN A 253 -6.78 -14.12 14.52
C GLN A 253 -5.39 -14.05 15.16
N SER A 254 -4.64 -15.16 15.09
CA SER A 254 -3.28 -15.20 15.62
C SER A 254 -2.31 -14.32 14.83
N GLU A 255 -2.46 -14.28 13.51
CA GLU A 255 -1.58 -13.51 12.63
C GLU A 255 -1.74 -12.01 12.81
N LEU A 256 -2.98 -11.54 12.92
CA LEU A 256 -3.28 -10.11 13.03
C LEU A 256 -3.25 -9.61 14.48
N LYS A 257 -3.06 -10.50 15.46
CA LYS A 257 -3.05 -10.17 16.88
C LYS A 257 -2.11 -9.00 17.22
N PRO A 258 -0.85 -8.95 16.73
CA PRO A 258 0.04 -7.83 17.02
C PRO A 258 -0.54 -6.45 16.64
N GLY A 259 -1.21 -6.33 15.49
CA GLY A 259 -1.84 -5.09 15.06
C GLY A 259 -3.14 -4.80 15.79
N ILE A 260 -3.91 -5.83 16.14
CA ILE A 260 -5.15 -5.70 16.93
C ILE A 260 -4.86 -5.24 18.36
N ASP A 261 -3.78 -5.76 18.98
CA ASP A 261 -3.39 -5.38 20.33
C ASP A 261 -3.03 -3.88 20.45
N LEU A 262 -2.63 -3.23 19.35
CA LEU A 262 -2.38 -1.79 19.31
C LEU A 262 -3.66 -0.96 19.40
N LEU A 263 -4.82 -1.52 19.03
CA LEU A 263 -6.05 -0.76 18.86
C LEU A 263 -6.67 -0.31 20.19
N GLY A 264 -6.34 -0.95 21.30
CA GLY A 264 -7.04 -0.79 22.59
C GLY A 264 -8.41 -1.50 22.58
N PRO A 265 -9.37 -1.07 23.43
CA PRO A 265 -10.73 -1.61 23.43
C PRO A 265 -11.44 -1.53 22.06
N VAL A 266 -11.90 -2.67 21.56
CA VAL A 266 -12.64 -2.76 20.29
C VAL A 266 -14.12 -3.04 20.60
N ASP A 267 -15.03 -2.29 19.96
CA ASP A 267 -16.48 -2.49 20.10
C ASP A 267 -16.92 -3.74 19.34
N GLU A 268 -16.48 -3.87 18.08
CA GLU A 268 -16.81 -4.97 17.17
C GLU A 268 -15.60 -5.28 16.26
N LEU A 269 -15.40 -6.56 15.97
CA LEU A 269 -14.25 -7.03 15.19
C LEU A 269 -14.69 -8.05 14.14
N PHE A 270 -14.40 -7.75 12.88
CA PHE A 270 -14.70 -8.60 11.72
C PHE A 270 -13.41 -9.11 11.12
N PHE A 271 -13.38 -10.38 10.71
CA PHE A 271 -12.24 -10.97 10.04
C PHE A 271 -12.63 -11.40 8.63
N ASP A 272 -11.73 -11.16 7.68
CA ASP A 272 -11.87 -11.58 6.30
C ASP A 272 -10.51 -12.07 5.77
N MET A 273 -10.56 -13.03 4.86
CA MET A 273 -9.40 -13.51 4.14
C MET A 273 -9.75 -13.73 2.68
N TYR A 274 -9.00 -13.11 1.79
CA TYR A 274 -9.24 -13.19 0.36
C TYR A 274 -7.97 -13.60 -0.40
N ASP A 275 -8.21 -14.30 -1.51
CA ASP A 275 -7.15 -14.79 -2.37
C ASP A 275 -6.63 -13.68 -3.29
N ARG A 276 -5.32 -13.68 -3.54
CA ARG A 276 -4.68 -12.81 -4.52
C ARG A 276 -4.39 -13.57 -5.80
N TYR A 277 -4.63 -12.90 -6.92
CA TYR A 277 -4.45 -13.45 -8.26
C TYR A 277 -3.63 -12.52 -9.14
N GLU A 278 -2.90 -13.12 -10.07
CA GLU A 278 -2.25 -12.42 -11.19
C GLU A 278 -2.62 -13.06 -12.54
N PRO A 279 -2.67 -12.27 -13.62
CA PRO A 279 -2.86 -12.80 -14.97
C PRO A 279 -1.72 -13.73 -15.37
N VAL A 280 -2.07 -14.82 -16.05
CA VAL A 280 -1.12 -15.71 -16.72
C VAL A 280 -1.32 -15.76 -18.23
N ASN A 281 -2.30 -15.01 -18.75
CA ASN A 281 -2.53 -14.86 -20.17
C ASN A 281 -1.57 -13.86 -20.81
N GLU A 282 -1.47 -13.91 -22.14
CA GLU A 282 -0.75 -12.92 -22.94
C GLU A 282 -1.76 -11.96 -23.61
N PRO A 283 -1.93 -10.72 -23.12
CA PRO A 283 -2.99 -9.83 -23.61
C PRO A 283 -2.89 -9.48 -25.10
N SER A 284 -1.69 -9.56 -25.69
CA SER A 284 -1.46 -9.40 -27.13
C SER A 284 -2.08 -10.51 -27.98
N LEU A 285 -2.27 -11.71 -27.42
CA LEU A 285 -2.81 -12.86 -28.14
C LEU A 285 -4.32 -12.98 -28.00
N ASP A 286 -4.88 -12.68 -26.82
CA ASP A 286 -6.29 -12.91 -26.51
C ASP A 286 -7.14 -11.65 -26.32
N ASN A 287 -6.54 -10.46 -26.33
CA ASN A 287 -7.19 -9.17 -26.07
C ASN A 287 -7.88 -9.05 -24.69
N CYS A 288 -7.48 -9.87 -23.72
CA CYS A 288 -7.94 -9.80 -22.33
C CYS A 288 -6.89 -9.11 -21.44
N PHE A 289 -7.28 -8.01 -20.80
CA PHE A 289 -6.44 -7.24 -19.89
C PHE A 289 -6.98 -7.40 -18.47
N ILE A 290 -6.40 -8.33 -17.72
CA ILE A 290 -6.88 -8.69 -16.38
C ILE A 290 -6.05 -7.93 -15.34
N SER A 291 -6.72 -7.29 -14.38
CA SER A 291 -6.02 -6.60 -13.29
C SER A 291 -5.40 -7.59 -12.30
N THR A 292 -4.35 -7.16 -11.59
CA THR A 292 -3.82 -7.88 -10.43
C THR A 292 -4.57 -7.47 -9.16
N VAL A 293 -4.85 -8.44 -8.29
CA VAL A 293 -5.29 -8.13 -6.92
C VAL A 293 -4.04 -7.83 -6.11
N ASN A 294 -3.64 -6.56 -6.12
CA ASN A 294 -2.51 -6.12 -5.32
C ASN A 294 -2.89 -6.06 -3.85
N PHE A 295 -2.00 -6.53 -2.98
CA PHE A 295 -2.01 -6.11 -1.60
C PHE A 295 -1.58 -4.65 -1.57
N ALA A 296 -2.55 -3.75 -1.63
CA ALA A 296 -2.30 -2.34 -1.42
C ALA A 296 -2.12 -2.13 0.09
N VAL A 297 -0.99 -1.50 0.45
CA VAL A 297 -0.74 -0.90 1.77
C VAL A 297 -1.88 0.07 2.18
N TYR A 298 -2.72 0.44 1.21
CA TYR A 298 -3.91 1.27 1.35
C TYR A 298 -5.12 0.41 1.01
N VAL A 299 -5.81 -0.01 2.06
CA VAL A 299 -7.15 -0.61 2.12
C VAL A 299 -7.89 -0.55 0.78
N SER A 300 -7.95 -1.64 0.03
CA SER A 300 -9.00 -1.90 -0.96
C SER A 300 -9.65 -3.21 -0.59
#